data_AF-X1QT71-F1
#
_entry.id   AF-X1QT71-F1
#
_cell.length_a   1.000
_cell.length_b   1.000
_cell.length_c   1.000
_cell.angle_alpha   90.00
_cell.angle_beta   90.00
_cell.angle_gamma   90.00
#
_symmetry.space_group_name_H-M   'P 1'
#
loop_
_entity.id
_entity.type
_entity.pdbx_description
1 polymer ?
#
loop_
_entity_poly.entity_id
_entity_poly.type
_entity_poly.pdbx_seq_one_letter_code
_entity_poly.pdbx_strand_id
1 'polypeptide(L)'
;MKISNRDVEPSIAVSLAKKICHIDKPNGEMTDEEIAIVCNWFAGWAPDTRRVDGELVIGVKGTGIMLFLALSEFPLFYQKHGLSQVN
;
A
#
# COMPACT_ATOMS: atom_id res chain seq x y z
N MET A 1 -21.15 -14.72 7.85
CA MET A 1 -19.93 -15.31 7.26
C MET A 1 -18.74 -14.59 7.90
N LYS A 2 -18.06 -15.21 8.88
CA LYS A 2 -16.85 -14.62 9.49
C LYS A 2 -15.70 -14.86 8.51
N ILE A 3 -15.27 -13.82 7.80
CA ILE A 3 -14.03 -13.87 7.04
C ILE A 3 -12.93 -13.96 8.09
N SER A 4 -12.32 -15.14 8.22
CA SER A 4 -11.15 -15.34 9.07
C SER A 4 -9.99 -14.64 8.39
N ASN A 5 -9.59 -13.47 8.90
CA ASN A 5 -8.47 -12.66 8.42
C ASN A 5 -7.08 -13.30 8.63
N ARG A 6 -7.00 -14.64 8.65
CA ARG A 6 -5.71 -15.34 8.66
C ARG A 6 -5.26 -15.48 7.21
N ASP A 7 -4.22 -14.72 6.89
CA ASP A 7 -3.28 -14.99 5.83
C ASP A 7 -3.88 -14.99 4.41
N VAL A 8 -4.34 -13.83 3.94
CA VAL A 8 -4.25 -13.58 2.49
C VAL A 8 -2.76 -13.49 2.21
N GLU A 9 -2.20 -14.51 1.55
CA GLU A 9 -0.81 -14.46 1.14
C GLU A 9 -0.58 -13.19 0.33
N PRO A 10 0.45 -12.39 0.67
CA PRO A 10 0.74 -11.18 -0.08
C PRO A 10 0.97 -11.54 -1.54
N SER A 11 0.44 -10.73 -2.45
CA SER A 11 0.81 -10.89 -3.86
C SER A 11 2.34 -10.88 -4.01
N ILE A 12 2.83 -11.51 -5.09
CA ILE A 12 4.26 -11.51 -5.44
C ILE A 12 4.80 -10.07 -5.48
N ALA A 13 3.97 -9.14 -5.95
CA ALA A 13 4.29 -7.72 -5.97
C ALA A 13 4.55 -7.18 -4.55
N VAL A 14 3.60 -7.35 -3.61
CA VAL A 14 3.76 -6.86 -2.23
C VAL A 14 4.93 -7.55 -1.52
N SER A 15 5.14 -8.85 -1.77
CA SER A 15 6.30 -9.58 -1.24
C SER A 15 7.62 -8.98 -1.69
N LEU A 16 7.73 -8.59 -2.97
CA LEU A 16 8.92 -7.93 -3.50
C LEU A 16 9.12 -6.54 -2.87
N ALA A 17 8.06 -5.74 -2.78
CA ALA A 17 8.13 -4.40 -2.19
C ALA A 17 8.56 -4.45 -0.72
N LYS A 18 8.00 -5.37 0.07
CA LYS A 18 8.37 -5.63 1.45
C LYS A 18 9.84 -6.00 1.59
N LYS A 19 10.36 -6.87 0.73
CA LYS A 19 11.78 -7.23 0.70
C LYS A 19 12.69 -6.04 0.41
N ILE A 20 12.31 -5.18 -0.54
CA ILE A 20 13.07 -3.97 -0.88
C ILE A 20 13.02 -2.95 0.28
N CYS A 21 11.90 -2.88 0.99
CA CYS A 21 11.70 -1.97 2.11
C CYS A 21 12.14 -2.55 3.47
N HIS A 22 12.75 -3.75 3.49
CA HIS A 22 13.18 -4.45 4.70
C HIS A 22 12.05 -4.68 5.73
N ILE A 23 10.85 -5.04 5.25
CA ILE A 23 9.69 -5.38 6.08
C ILE A 23 9.46 -6.90 6.05
N ASP A 24 9.75 -7.57 7.16
CA ASP A 24 9.64 -9.04 7.27
C ASP A 24 8.31 -9.51 7.89
N LYS A 25 7.43 -8.58 8.29
CA LYS A 25 6.17 -8.90 8.96
C LYS A 25 5.08 -9.37 7.99
N PRO A 26 4.17 -10.26 8.38
CA PRO A 26 2.93 -10.51 7.65
C PRO A 26 2.10 -9.22 7.45
N ASN A 27 1.31 -9.13 6.38
CA ASN A 27 0.54 -7.90 6.06
C ASN A 27 -0.40 -7.49 7.21
N GLY A 28 -0.99 -8.45 7.92
CA GLY A 28 -1.89 -8.19 9.06
C GLY A 28 -1.20 -7.65 10.32
N GLU A 29 0.14 -7.69 10.36
CA GLU A 29 0.96 -7.22 11.49
C GLU A 29 1.75 -5.94 11.16
N MET A 30 1.65 -5.45 9.92
CA MET A 30 2.33 -4.23 9.50
C MET A 30 1.69 -3.00 10.15
N THR A 31 2.51 -2.02 10.52
CA THR A 31 2.03 -0.71 10.98
C THR A 31 1.54 0.14 9.82
N ASP A 32 0.78 1.19 10.12
CA ASP A 32 0.32 2.15 9.11
C ASP A 32 1.49 2.76 8.33
N GLU A 33 2.61 3.04 8.99
CA GLU A 33 3.83 3.56 8.37
C GLU A 33 4.47 2.53 7.43
N GLU A 34 4.56 1.27 7.83
CA GLU A 34 5.10 0.19 6.99
C GLU A 34 4.22 -0.03 5.74
N ILE A 35 2.90 0.03 5.91
CA ILE A 35 1.93 -0.06 4.80
C ILE A 35 2.10 1.15 3.87
N ALA A 36 2.21 2.36 4.41
CA ALA A 36 2.43 3.57 3.63
C ALA A 36 3.74 3.52 2.83
N ILE A 37 4.82 3.00 3.41
CA ILE A 37 6.10 2.79 2.71
C ILE A 37 5.92 1.87 1.50
N VAL A 38 5.24 0.73 1.68
CA VAL A 38 4.97 -0.20 0.58
C VAL A 38 4.10 0.44 -0.50
N CYS A 39 3.01 1.10 -0.12
CA CYS A 39 2.14 1.81 -1.07
C CYS A 39 2.88 2.91 -1.83
N ASN A 40 3.70 3.71 -1.16
CA ASN A 40 4.50 4.77 -1.76
C ASN A 40 5.56 4.22 -2.71
N TRP A 41 6.15 3.07 -2.39
CA TRP A 41 7.10 2.40 -3.28
C TRP A 41 6.44 2.06 -4.62
N PHE A 42 5.22 1.51 -4.61
CA PHE A 42 4.46 1.24 -5.84
C PHE A 42 4.05 2.50 -6.58
N ALA A 43 3.56 3.51 -5.86
CA ALA A 43 3.16 4.80 -6.44
C ALA A 43 4.33 5.45 -7.19
N GLY A 44 5.55 5.29 -6.67
CA GLY A 44 6.79 5.78 -7.28
C GLY A 44 7.06 5.28 -8.70
N TRP A 45 6.48 4.15 -9.09
CA TRP A 45 6.60 3.60 -10.45
C TRP A 45 5.55 4.12 -11.43
N ALA A 46 4.55 4.86 -10.95
CA ALA A 46 3.50 5.39 -11.82
C ALA A 46 4.08 6.48 -12.75
N PRO A 47 3.66 6.52 -14.04
CA PRO A 47 4.24 7.43 -15.03
C PRO A 47 3.97 8.92 -14.75
N ASP A 48 3.03 9.22 -13.85
CA ASP A 48 2.71 10.58 -13.42
C ASP A 48 3.27 10.92 -12.03
N THR A 49 4.03 10.00 -11.42
CA THR A 49 4.73 10.24 -10.18
C THR A 49 6.15 10.68 -10.48
N ARG A 50 6.60 11.73 -9.78
CA ARG A 50 7.92 12.34 -10.01
C ARG A 50 8.58 12.72 -8.69
N ARG A 51 9.90 12.81 -8.69
CA ARG A 51 10.66 13.37 -7.57
C ARG A 51 10.89 14.86 -7.80
N VAL A 52 10.53 15.68 -6.82
CA VAL A 52 10.78 17.13 -6.79
C VAL A 52 11.47 17.43 -5.48
N ASP A 53 12.69 17.97 -5.52
CA ASP A 53 13.49 18.29 -4.34
C ASP A 53 13.68 17.12 -3.35
N GLY A 54 13.79 15.89 -3.89
CA GLY A 54 13.93 14.65 -3.10
C GLY A 54 12.61 14.02 -2.66
N GLU A 55 11.53 14.81 -2.64
CA GLU A 55 10.18 14.37 -2.26
C GLU A 55 9.43 13.72 -3.42
N LEU A 56 8.64 12.69 -3.10
CA LEU A 56 7.81 12.00 -4.08
C LEU A 56 6.48 12.74 -4.25
N VAL A 57 6.29 13.35 -5.42
CA VAL A 57 5.02 13.98 -5.80
C VAL A 57 4.21 12.96 -6.59
N ILE A 58 3.19 12.40 -5.95
CA ILE A 58 2.38 11.32 -6.48
C ILE A 58 1.22 11.89 -7.31
N GLY A 59 1.12 11.44 -8.57
CA GLY A 59 0.03 11.81 -9.46
C GLY A 59 -1.25 11.00 -9.24
N VAL A 60 -2.26 11.22 -10.07
CA VAL A 60 -3.57 10.54 -9.97
C VAL A 60 -3.45 9.03 -10.18
N LYS A 61 -2.64 8.57 -11.14
CA LYS A 61 -2.41 7.13 -11.39
C LYS A 61 -1.66 6.50 -10.23
N GLY A 62 -0.62 7.17 -9.72
CA GLY A 62 0.09 6.73 -8.51
C GLY A 62 -0.85 6.60 -7.31
N THR A 63 -1.72 7.58 -7.10
CA THR A 63 -2.76 7.53 -6.05
C THR A 63 -3.72 6.38 -6.27
N GLY A 64 -4.16 6.13 -7.51
CA GLY A 64 -5.01 4.99 -7.85
C GLY A 64 -4.36 3.64 -7.53
N ILE A 65 -3.05 3.49 -7.79
CA ILE A 65 -2.29 2.29 -7.41
C ILE A 65 -2.25 2.14 -5.89
N MET A 66 -1.99 3.21 -5.14
CA MET A 66 -2.00 3.17 -3.67
C MET A 66 -3.34 2.72 -3.11
N LEU A 67 -4.44 3.29 -3.62
CA LEU A 67 -5.80 2.95 -3.18
C LEU A 67 -6.15 1.50 -3.50
N PHE A 68 -5.82 1.04 -4.71
CA PHE A 68 -6.02 -0.35 -5.11
C PHE A 68 -5.24 -1.30 -4.19
N LEU A 69 -3.95 -1.03 -3.95
CA LEU A 69 -3.10 -1.85 -3.11
C LEU A 69 -3.58 -1.88 -1.65
N ALA A 70 -3.93 -0.71 -1.09
CA ALA A 70 -4.45 -0.60 0.26
C ALA A 70 -5.75 -1.42 0.42
N LEU A 71 -6.66 -1.34 -0.54
CA LEU A 71 -7.90 -2.11 -0.51
C LEU A 71 -7.67 -3.63 -0.64
N SER A 72 -6.80 -4.06 -1.55
CA SER A 72 -6.61 -5.49 -1.85
C SER A 72 -5.73 -6.22 -0.83
N GLU A 73 -4.70 -5.56 -0.31
CA GLU A 73 -3.64 -6.19 0.49
C GLU A 73 -3.69 -5.78 1.97
N PHE A 74 -4.30 -4.62 2.26
CA PHE A 74 -4.35 -4.02 3.60
C PHE A 74 -5.77 -3.53 3.95
N PRO A 75 -6.82 -4.37 3.84
CA PRO A 75 -8.22 -3.92 3.94
C PRO A 75 -8.55 -3.25 5.28
N LEU A 76 -7.90 -3.66 6.37
CA LEU A 76 -8.07 -3.02 7.68
C LEU A 76 -7.49 -1.60 7.71
N PHE A 77 -6.33 -1.38 7.09
CA PHE A 77 -5.75 -0.05 6.93
C PHE A 77 -6.66 0.84 6.07
N TYR A 78 -7.13 0.30 4.93
CA TYR A 78 -8.04 0.99 4.03
C TYR A 78 -9.34 1.43 4.73
N GLN A 79 -9.93 0.54 5.55
CA GLN A 79 -11.13 0.84 6.32
C GLN A 79 -10.85 1.83 7.47
N LYS A 80 -9.77 1.65 8.22
CA LYS A 80 -9.38 2.49 9.37
C LYS A 80 -9.23 3.96 8.97
N HIS A 81 -8.65 4.22 7.81
CA HIS A 81 -8.40 5.58 7.30
C HIS A 81 -9.54 6.13 6.45
N GLY A 82 -10.66 5.40 6.31
CA GLY A 82 -11.82 5.87 5.57
C GLY A 82 -11.53 6.16 4.09
N LEU A 83 -10.60 5.43 3.46
CA LEU A 83 -10.16 5.68 2.09
C LEU A 83 -11.23 5.36 1.02
N SER A 84 -12.39 4.85 1.44
CA SER A 84 -13.60 4.70 0.64
C SER A 84 -14.52 5.93 0.66
N GLN A 85 -14.25 6.92 1.50
CA GLN A 85 -15.10 8.10 1.62
C GLN A 85 -14.78 9.10 0.50
N VAL A 86 -15.79 9.40 -0.30
CA VAL A 86 -15.76 10.46 -1.30
C VAL A 86 -15.92 11.78 -0.54
N ASN A 87 -14.79 12.44 -0.24
CA ASN A 87 -14.80 13.80 0.27
C ASN A 87 -14.89 14.81 -0.87
#